data_AF-A0A183PS20-F1
#
_entry.id   AF-A0A183PS20-F1
#
_cell.length_a   1.000
_cell.length_b   1.000
_cell.length_c   1.000
_cell.angle_alpha   90.00
_cell.angle_beta   90.00
_cell.angle_gamma   90.00
#
_symmetry.space_group_name_H-M   'P 1'
#
loop_
_entity.id
_entity.type
_entity.pdbx_description
1 polymer ?
#
loop_
_entity_poly.entity_id
_entity_poly.type
_entity_poly.pdbx_seq_one_letter_code
_entity_poly.pdbx_strand_id
1 'polypeptide(L)'
;MAYLNAVIQRLKCLKAEKKSIQLGEKSKISSSLTVVTRPAITSSHLSAYDSNNNAKKDDAEEKLDRLVKGPLLYSQLTSYLLSEEDLLANGYPLELVENDTIIRGKAALCLPENKSQLYGNCQSNERVCCRCGTRFLVDEYGYSLTQGECIYHWGKAVKQRSK
;
A
#
# COMPACT_ATOMS: atom_id res chain seq x y z
N MET A 1 -4.38 -1.70 25.32
CA MET A 1 -3.05 -1.38 25.91
C MET A 1 -1.85 -1.93 25.11
N ALA A 2 -1.93 -3.11 24.48
CA ALA A 2 -0.79 -3.69 23.74
C ALA A 2 -0.34 -2.89 22.50
N TYR A 3 -1.30 -2.34 21.74
CA TYR A 3 -1.01 -1.60 20.51
C TYR A 3 -0.23 -0.31 20.79
N LEU A 4 -0.61 0.43 21.83
CA LEU A 4 0.00 1.71 22.20
C LEU A 4 1.46 1.53 22.63
N ASN A 5 1.75 0.46 23.37
CA ASN A 5 3.12 0.10 23.76
C ASN A 5 3.98 -0.31 22.56
N ALA A 6 3.43 -1.07 21.61
CA ALA A 6 4.12 -1.45 20.38
C ALA A 6 4.48 -0.22 19.51
N VAL A 7 3.56 0.74 19.42
CA VAL A 7 3.79 2.01 18.72
C VAL A 7 4.89 2.82 19.43
N ILE A 8 4.85 2.95 20.75
CA ILE A 8 5.88 3.65 21.52
C ILE A 8 7.26 3.01 21.34
N GLN A 9 7.34 1.68 21.34
CA GLN A 9 8.60 0.95 21.16
C GLN A 9 9.17 1.14 19.75
N ARG A 10 8.32 1.11 18.71
CA ARG A 10 8.75 1.39 17.34
C ARG A 10 9.27 2.83 17.18
N LEU A 11 8.59 3.80 17.80
CA LEU A 11 9.02 5.20 17.79
C LEU A 11 10.35 5.42 18.52
N LYS A 12 10.62 4.68 19.60
CA LYS A 12 11.93 4.70 20.29
C LYS A 12 13.04 4.12 19.42
N CYS A 13 12.80 3.01 18.71
CA CYS A 13 13.76 2.42 17.78
C CYS A 13 14.09 3.37 16.61
N LEU A 14 13.07 3.99 16.00
CA LEU A 14 13.27 4.93 14.90
C LEU A 14 14.06 6.19 15.33
N LYS A 15 13.90 6.65 16.57
CA LYS A 15 14.71 7.74 17.14
C LYS A 15 16.18 7.35 17.34
N ALA A 16 16.45 6.09 17.72
CA ALA A 16 17.82 5.59 17.84
C ALA A 16 18.50 5.42 16.47
N GLU A 17 17.75 4.94 15.47
CA GLU A 17 18.19 4.82 14.07
C GLU A 17 18.44 6.19 13.42
N LYS A 18 17.63 7.21 13.73
CA LYS A 18 17.90 8.60 13.32
C LYS A 18 19.19 9.14 13.96
N LYS A 19 19.52 8.72 15.19
CA LYS A 19 20.74 9.14 15.90
C LYS A 19 22.00 8.49 15.33
N SER A 20 21.92 7.26 14.81
CA SER A 20 23.03 6.61 14.09
C SER A 20 23.25 7.21 12.69
N ILE A 21 22.19 7.61 11.98
CA ILE A 21 22.32 8.26 10.66
C ILE A 21 22.96 9.67 10.77
N GLN A 22 22.77 10.38 11.89
CA GLN A 22 23.39 11.68 12.12
C GLN A 22 24.87 11.60 12.55
N LEU A 23 25.34 10.45 13.05
CA LEU A 23 26.75 10.19 13.38
C LEU A 23 27.41 9.39 12.24
N GLY A 24 27.42 10.01 11.05
CA GLY A 24 28.18 9.65 9.85
C GLY A 24 28.60 8.20 9.63
N GLU A 25 27.87 7.49 8.75
CA GLU A 25 28.44 6.46 7.88
C GLU A 25 27.55 6.31 6.62
N LYS A 26 28.04 6.81 5.49
CA LYS A 26 27.43 6.60 4.16
C LYS A 26 27.92 5.25 3.64
N SER A 27 27.05 4.24 3.55
CA SER A 27 27.36 3.02 2.78
C SER A 27 26.19 2.59 1.91
N LYS A 28 26.35 2.91 0.62
CA LYS A 28 25.95 2.25 -0.63
C LYS A 28 24.79 1.23 -0.60
N ILE A 29 23.85 1.53 -1.50
CA ILE A 29 22.72 0.73 -2.00
C ILE A 29 23.15 -0.72 -2.31
N SER A 30 22.39 -1.71 -1.83
CA SER A 30 22.28 -3.02 -2.49
C SER A 30 20.87 -3.60 -2.30
N SER A 31 20.26 -3.92 -3.43
CA SER A 31 18.95 -4.51 -3.63
C SER A 31 18.89 -5.97 -3.17
N SER A 32 17.92 -6.34 -2.33
CA SER A 32 17.27 -7.67 -2.40
C SER A 32 16.01 -7.73 -1.53
N LEU A 33 14.96 -8.36 -2.09
CA LEU A 33 13.70 -8.66 -1.41
C LEU A 33 13.93 -9.71 -0.32
N THR A 34 13.48 -9.46 0.92
CA THR A 34 13.27 -10.54 1.91
C THR A 34 12.01 -10.33 2.74
N VAL A 35 11.14 -11.34 2.67
CA VAL A 35 9.91 -11.55 3.42
C VAL A 35 10.21 -11.66 4.92
N VAL A 36 9.47 -10.94 5.75
CA VAL A 36 9.66 -10.90 7.21
C VAL A 36 8.73 -11.91 7.89
N THR A 37 9.29 -13.01 8.37
CA THR A 37 8.62 -13.95 9.29
C THR A 37 8.76 -13.45 10.72
N ARG A 38 7.66 -13.42 11.49
CA ARG A 38 7.66 -13.02 12.91
C ARG A 38 8.16 -14.16 13.80
N PRO A 39 9.13 -13.95 14.70
CA PRO A 39 9.45 -14.94 15.73
C PRO A 39 8.46 -14.82 16.89
N ALA A 40 7.95 -15.96 17.35
CA ALA A 40 7.27 -16.10 18.63
C ALA A 40 8.34 -16.24 19.71
N ILE A 41 8.32 -15.39 20.74
CA ILE A 41 9.17 -15.59 21.92
C ILE A 41 8.37 -15.32 23.20
N THR A 42 8.39 -16.38 24.00
CA THR A 42 8.00 -16.57 25.39
C THR A 42 8.43 -15.42 26.30
N SER A 43 7.49 -14.87 27.08
CA SER A 43 7.77 -13.84 28.08
C SER A 43 7.95 -14.48 29.46
N SER A 44 9.15 -14.36 30.02
CA SER A 44 9.39 -14.48 31.46
C SER A 44 9.88 -13.12 31.98
N HIS A 45 9.29 -12.69 33.11
CA HIS A 45 9.77 -11.66 34.05
C HIS A 45 9.85 -10.19 33.53
N LEU A 46 9.56 -9.11 34.25
CA LEU A 46 8.83 -8.76 35.48
C LEU A 46 8.72 -7.21 35.44
N SER A 47 7.69 -6.70 36.12
CA SER A 47 7.28 -5.31 36.38
C SER A 47 8.37 -4.25 36.62
N ALA A 48 8.07 -3.00 36.26
CA ALA A 48 7.98 -1.89 37.22
C ALA A 48 7.18 -0.72 36.61
N TYR A 49 6.22 -0.26 37.39
CA TYR A 49 5.33 0.87 37.19
C TYR A 49 6.11 2.18 37.36
N ASP A 50 5.70 3.24 36.66
CA ASP A 50 5.73 4.56 37.28
C ASP A 50 4.62 5.45 36.72
N SER A 51 3.83 5.99 37.64
CA SER A 51 2.58 6.69 37.41
C SER A 51 2.75 8.15 37.81
N ASN A 52 2.85 9.06 36.85
CA ASN A 52 2.42 10.46 37.03
C ASN A 52 2.57 11.26 35.73
N ASN A 53 1.46 11.54 35.02
CA ASN A 53 1.32 12.64 34.04
C ASN A 53 -0.11 12.70 33.44
N ASN A 54 -1.16 12.86 34.26
CA ASN A 54 -2.54 12.92 33.75
C ASN A 54 -2.96 14.30 33.21
N ALA A 55 -2.37 15.41 33.68
CA ALA A 55 -2.83 16.76 33.31
C ALA A 55 -2.39 17.29 31.93
N LYS A 56 -1.32 16.74 31.32
CA LYS A 56 -0.83 17.18 29.99
C LYS A 56 -1.41 16.37 28.83
N LYS A 57 -2.13 15.29 29.13
CA LYS A 57 -2.62 14.34 28.14
C LYS A 57 -3.92 14.83 27.51
N ASP A 58 -4.78 15.47 28.31
CA ASP A 58 -6.08 15.98 27.89
C ASP A 58 -5.94 17.12 26.86
N ASP A 59 -5.02 18.07 27.08
CA ASP A 59 -4.74 19.15 26.12
C ASP A 59 -4.18 18.65 24.79
N ALA A 60 -3.35 17.60 24.84
CA ALA A 60 -2.74 17.03 23.65
C ALA A 60 -3.76 16.21 22.84
N GLU A 61 -4.62 15.45 23.51
CA GLU A 61 -5.72 14.71 22.88
C GLU A 61 -6.75 15.66 22.27
N GLU A 62 -7.14 16.73 22.97
CA GLU A 62 -8.08 17.74 22.43
C GLU A 62 -7.48 18.48 21.22
N LYS A 63 -6.19 18.82 21.27
CA LYS A 63 -5.49 19.46 20.15
C LYS A 63 -5.40 18.52 18.94
N LEU A 64 -5.16 17.23 19.15
CA LEU A 64 -5.19 16.24 18.08
C LEU A 64 -6.60 16.10 17.50
N ASP A 65 -7.62 16.09 18.35
CA ASP A 65 -9.02 16.00 17.92
C ASP A 65 -9.42 17.18 17.03
N ARG A 66 -8.94 18.38 17.35
CA ARG A 66 -9.11 19.59 16.53
C ARG A 66 -8.30 19.55 15.21
N LEU A 67 -7.14 18.90 15.20
CA LEU A 67 -6.32 18.75 13.99
C LEU A 67 -6.88 17.70 13.03
N VAL A 68 -7.47 16.63 13.58
CA VAL A 68 -8.04 15.51 12.81
C VAL A 68 -9.46 15.82 12.34
N LYS A 69 -10.15 16.79 12.95
CA LYS A 69 -11.50 17.20 12.55
C LYS A 69 -11.45 18.47 11.69
N GLY A 70 -12.05 18.41 10.50
CA GLY A 70 -12.39 19.60 9.71
C GLY A 70 -11.32 20.06 8.71
N PRO A 71 -11.39 21.34 8.27
CA PRO A 71 -10.57 21.89 7.17
C PRO A 71 -9.06 21.83 7.40
N LEU A 72 -8.63 21.87 8.67
CA LEU A 72 -7.21 21.80 9.04
C LEU A 72 -6.59 20.44 8.71
N LEU A 73 -7.36 19.36 8.79
CA LEU A 73 -6.86 18.05 8.37
C LEU A 73 -6.56 18.05 6.87
N TYR A 74 -7.51 18.52 6.06
CA TYR A 74 -7.37 18.55 4.61
C TYR A 74 -6.19 19.41 4.17
N SER A 75 -5.99 20.59 4.78
CA SER A 75 -4.84 21.45 4.44
C SER A 75 -3.48 20.87 4.82
N GLN A 76 -3.42 19.97 5.81
CA GLN A 76 -2.20 19.21 6.11
C GLN A 76 -2.01 18.06 5.12
N LEU A 77 -3.09 17.38 4.73
CA LEU A 77 -3.06 16.26 3.79
C LEU A 77 -2.77 16.67 2.35
N THR A 78 -3.11 17.90 1.94
CA THR A 78 -2.83 18.39 0.58
C THR A 78 -1.35 18.33 0.22
N SER A 79 -0.46 18.50 1.21
CA SER A 79 1.00 18.37 1.01
C SER A 79 1.46 16.96 0.63
N TYR A 80 0.62 15.94 0.86
CA TYR A 80 0.87 14.55 0.50
C TYR A 80 0.12 14.11 -0.77
N LEU A 81 -0.68 15.00 -1.37
CA LEU A 81 -1.31 14.71 -2.65
C LEU A 81 -0.26 14.74 -3.76
N LEU A 82 -0.35 13.78 -4.65
CA LEU A 82 0.47 13.75 -5.86
C LEU A 82 0.03 14.87 -6.81
N SER A 83 0.99 15.43 -7.53
CA SER A 83 0.69 16.33 -8.65
C SER A 83 -0.02 15.55 -9.77
N GLU A 84 -0.75 16.26 -10.64
CA GLU A 84 -1.41 15.62 -11.78
C GLU A 84 -0.40 14.91 -12.70
N GLU A 85 0.78 15.50 -12.88
CA GLU A 85 1.89 14.93 -13.63
C GLU A 85 2.39 13.62 -12.99
N ASP A 86 2.52 13.58 -11.66
CA ASP A 86 2.90 12.37 -10.93
C ASP A 86 1.81 11.30 -11.01
N LEU A 87 0.53 11.68 -10.94
CA LEU A 87 -0.58 10.75 -11.10
C LEU A 87 -0.53 10.09 -12.48
N LEU A 88 -0.29 10.89 -13.52
CA LEU A 88 -0.16 10.44 -14.90
C LEU A 88 1.06 9.53 -15.08
N ALA A 89 2.23 9.94 -14.56
CA ALA A 89 3.47 9.15 -14.66
C ALA A 89 3.38 7.79 -13.96
N ASN A 90 2.64 7.73 -12.85
CA ASN A 90 2.40 6.49 -12.11
C ASN A 90 1.21 5.67 -12.66
N GLY A 91 0.50 6.18 -13.68
CA GLY A 91 -0.61 5.50 -14.33
C GLY A 91 -1.85 5.37 -13.45
N TYR A 92 -2.11 6.35 -12.58
CA TYR A 92 -3.35 6.42 -11.82
C TYR A 92 -4.55 6.70 -12.74
N PRO A 93 -5.76 6.19 -12.42
CA PRO A 93 -6.97 6.54 -13.15
C PRO A 93 -7.29 8.04 -13.00
N LEU A 94 -7.47 8.71 -14.13
CA LEU A 94 -7.87 10.12 -14.22
C LEU A 94 -9.30 10.24 -14.74
N GLU A 95 -9.89 11.41 -14.57
CA GLU A 95 -11.22 11.71 -15.08
C GLU A 95 -11.23 11.70 -16.61
N LEU A 96 -12.22 11.04 -17.20
CA LEU A 96 -12.41 11.05 -18.65
C LEU A 96 -13.27 12.26 -19.04
N VAL A 97 -12.65 13.26 -19.67
CA VAL A 97 -13.33 14.44 -20.21
C VAL A 97 -13.60 14.23 -21.70
N GLU A 98 -14.87 14.22 -22.09
CA GLU A 98 -15.31 14.19 -23.49
C GLU A 98 -16.26 15.38 -23.71
N ASN A 99 -16.00 16.21 -24.73
CA ASN A 99 -16.82 17.40 -25.03
C ASN A 99 -17.07 18.29 -23.80
N ASP A 100 -16.01 18.61 -23.05
CA ASP A 100 -16.05 19.45 -21.84
C ASP A 100 -16.93 18.90 -20.69
N THR A 101 -17.34 17.63 -20.77
CA THR A 101 -18.14 16.95 -19.76
C THR A 101 -17.37 15.77 -19.16
N ILE A 102 -17.35 15.67 -17.83
CA ILE A 102 -16.77 14.52 -17.12
C ILE A 102 -17.71 13.32 -17.24
N ILE A 103 -17.26 12.24 -17.86
CA ILE A 103 -18.04 11.02 -18.00
C ILE A 103 -17.96 10.21 -16.71
N ARG A 104 -19.11 10.05 -16.05
CA ARG A 104 -19.23 9.20 -14.85
C ARG A 104 -19.16 7.72 -15.24
N GLY A 105 -18.50 6.93 -14.39
CA GLY A 105 -18.35 5.48 -14.60
C GLY A 105 -17.27 5.08 -15.59
N LYS A 106 -16.52 6.04 -16.15
CA LYS A 106 -15.33 5.80 -16.97
C LYS A 106 -14.14 6.55 -16.39
N ALA A 107 -12.94 6.04 -16.64
CA ALA A 107 -11.69 6.68 -16.27
C ALA A 107 -10.71 6.60 -17.44
N ALA A 108 -9.90 7.65 -17.60
CA ALA A 108 -8.77 7.67 -18.52
C ALA A 108 -7.56 7.04 -17.83
N LEU A 109 -6.88 6.14 -18.52
CA LEU A 109 -5.63 5.53 -18.06
C LEU A 109 -4.51 5.89 -19.03
N CYS A 110 -3.57 6.72 -18.57
CA CYS A 110 -2.34 7.00 -19.29
C CYS A 110 -1.31 5.92 -18.94
N LEU A 111 -1.34 4.81 -19.67
CA LEU A 111 -0.36 3.75 -19.54
C LEU A 111 0.85 4.05 -20.45
N PRO A 112 2.08 3.72 -20.02
CA PRO A 112 3.24 3.76 -20.90
C PRO A 112 3.01 2.82 -22.10
N GLU A 113 3.56 3.18 -23.25
CA GLU A 113 3.22 2.59 -24.55
C GLU A 113 3.35 1.05 -24.57
N ASN A 114 4.36 0.51 -23.91
CA ASN A 114 4.55 -0.93 -23.75
C ASN A 114 3.37 -1.62 -23.05
N LYS A 115 2.83 -1.01 -21.99
CA LYS A 115 1.66 -1.54 -21.26
C LYS A 115 0.39 -1.29 -22.06
N SER A 116 0.28 -0.13 -22.70
CA SER A 116 -0.86 0.22 -23.55
C SER A 116 -1.06 -0.81 -24.67
N GLN A 117 0.00 -1.22 -25.37
CA GLN A 117 -0.07 -2.28 -26.39
C GLN A 117 -0.46 -3.65 -25.81
N LEU A 118 0.05 -4.01 -24.63
CA LEU A 118 -0.28 -5.28 -23.98
C LEU A 118 -1.77 -5.39 -23.62
N TYR A 119 -2.35 -4.31 -23.06
CA TYR A 119 -3.76 -4.28 -22.66
C TYR A 119 -4.70 -3.93 -23.81
N GLY A 120 -4.30 -3.06 -24.73
CA GLY A 120 -5.12 -2.60 -25.86
C GLY A 120 -5.37 -3.68 -26.91
N ASN A 121 -4.42 -4.60 -27.08
CA ASN A 121 -4.57 -5.72 -28.02
C ASN A 121 -5.37 -6.90 -27.43
N CYS A 122 -5.92 -6.76 -26.22
CA CYS A 122 -6.63 -7.83 -25.53
C CYS A 122 -8.03 -8.02 -26.12
N GLN A 123 -8.34 -9.25 -26.53
CA GLN A 123 -9.70 -9.60 -26.94
C GLN A 123 -10.66 -9.53 -25.73
N SER A 124 -11.96 -9.45 -25.97
CA SER A 124 -12.97 -9.32 -24.90
C SER A 124 -12.89 -10.44 -23.85
N ASN A 125 -12.54 -11.66 -24.29
CA ASN A 125 -12.36 -12.87 -23.48
C ASN A 125 -10.89 -13.13 -23.09
N GLU A 126 -9.98 -12.17 -23.30
CA GLU A 126 -8.59 -12.28 -22.88
C GLU A 126 -8.30 -11.33 -21.72
N ARG A 127 -7.32 -11.70 -20.89
CA ARG A 127 -6.79 -10.88 -19.79
C ARG A 127 -5.27 -11.05 -19.70
N VAL A 128 -4.58 -10.05 -19.13
CA VAL A 128 -3.15 -10.11 -18.81
C VAL A 128 -2.97 -10.24 -17.30
N CYS A 129 -2.21 -11.24 -16.83
CA CYS A 129 -1.94 -11.40 -15.41
C CYS A 129 -0.95 -10.33 -14.90
N CYS A 130 -1.31 -9.58 -13.86
CA CYS A 130 -0.41 -8.57 -13.26
C CYS A 130 0.82 -9.18 -12.56
N ARG A 131 0.82 -10.48 -12.26
CA ARG A 131 1.90 -11.18 -11.55
C ARG A 131 2.91 -11.82 -12.50
N CYS A 132 2.44 -12.61 -13.47
CA CYS A 132 3.32 -13.31 -14.42
C CYS A 132 3.40 -12.66 -15.79
N GLY A 133 2.58 -11.64 -16.10
CA GLY A 133 2.55 -10.95 -17.38
C GLY A 133 1.96 -11.76 -18.53
N THR A 134 1.59 -13.03 -18.32
CA THR A 134 1.06 -13.90 -19.36
C THR A 134 -0.39 -13.56 -19.68
N ARG A 135 -0.74 -13.65 -20.97
CA ARG A 135 -2.12 -13.57 -21.44
C ARG A 135 -2.84 -14.89 -21.19
N PHE A 136 -4.09 -14.82 -20.76
CA PHE A 136 -4.93 -16.00 -20.56
C PHE A 136 -6.37 -15.69 -20.98
N LEU A 137 -7.07 -16.74 -21.38
CA LEU A 137 -8.47 -16.68 -21.78
C LEU A 137 -9.37 -16.82 -20.55
N VAL A 138 -10.49 -16.13 -20.58
CA VAL A 138 -11.54 -16.18 -19.56
C VAL A 138 -12.88 -16.55 -20.18
N ASP A 139 -13.69 -17.26 -19.41
CA ASP A 139 -15.08 -17.57 -19.75
C ASP A 139 -15.99 -16.33 -19.59
N GLU A 140 -17.27 -16.44 -19.94
CA GLU A 140 -18.28 -15.39 -19.78
C GLU A 140 -18.42 -14.93 -18.32
N TYR A 141 -18.25 -15.85 -17.38
CA TYR A 141 -18.22 -15.57 -15.94
C TYR A 141 -16.85 -15.08 -15.44
N GLY A 142 -15.86 -15.05 -16.32
CA GLY A 142 -14.52 -14.58 -16.02
C GLY A 142 -13.52 -15.65 -15.56
N TYR A 143 -13.94 -16.90 -15.39
CA TYR A 143 -13.02 -17.96 -14.97
C TYR A 143 -11.91 -18.21 -15.99
N SER A 144 -10.66 -18.33 -15.55
CA SER A 144 -9.55 -18.63 -16.46
C SER A 144 -9.71 -20.00 -17.11
N LEU A 145 -9.75 -20.04 -18.45
CA LEU A 145 -9.80 -21.27 -19.25
C LEU A 145 -8.40 -21.86 -19.47
N THR A 146 -7.37 -21.02 -19.44
CA THR A 146 -5.98 -21.43 -19.69
C THR A 146 -5.39 -22.18 -18.50
N GLN A 147 -5.05 -23.47 -18.71
CA GLN A 147 -4.25 -24.24 -17.76
C GLN A 147 -2.79 -23.78 -17.85
N GLY A 148 -2.38 -22.94 -16.88
CA GLY A 148 -1.00 -22.47 -16.73
C GLY A 148 -0.44 -22.72 -15.33
N GLU A 149 0.86 -22.53 -15.16
CA GLU A 149 1.56 -22.68 -13.87
C GLU A 149 1.18 -21.57 -12.87
N CYS A 150 0.77 -20.40 -13.36
CA CYS A 150 0.40 -19.28 -12.50
C CYS A 150 -0.88 -19.58 -11.72
N ILE A 151 -0.77 -19.68 -10.40
CA ILE A 151 -1.88 -19.88 -9.47
C ILE A 151 -2.72 -18.62 -9.24
N TYR A 152 -2.25 -17.46 -9.70
CA TYR A 152 -2.91 -16.16 -9.55
C TYR A 152 -3.83 -15.81 -10.72
N HIS A 153 -4.02 -16.72 -11.67
CA HIS A 153 -5.10 -16.59 -12.64
C HIS A 153 -6.40 -16.83 -11.88
N TRP A 154 -7.15 -15.75 -11.69
CA TRP A 154 -8.42 -15.77 -10.98
C TRP A 154 -9.38 -16.78 -11.61
N GLY A 155 -10.18 -17.43 -10.76
CA GLY A 155 -11.08 -18.49 -11.19
C GLY A 155 -10.49 -19.90 -11.23
N LYS A 156 -9.20 -20.08 -10.91
CA LYS A 156 -8.69 -21.42 -10.58
C LYS A 156 -9.21 -21.83 -9.21
N ALA A 157 -10.05 -22.87 -9.18
CA ALA A 157 -10.26 -23.62 -7.95
C ALA A 157 -8.91 -24.20 -7.51
N VAL A 158 -8.37 -23.71 -6.40
CA VAL A 158 -7.15 -24.26 -5.82
C VAL A 158 -7.45 -25.71 -5.46
N LYS A 159 -6.94 -26.66 -6.25
CA LYS A 159 -6.88 -28.06 -5.84
C LYS A 159 -5.91 -28.11 -4.66
N GLN A 160 -6.45 -27.91 -3.46
CA GLN A 160 -5.75 -28.19 -2.21
C GLN A 160 -5.13 -29.58 -2.35
N ARG A 161 -3.82 -29.69 -2.10
CA ARG A 161 -3.17 -31.01 -2.05
C ARG A 161 -3.85 -31.78 -0.92
N SER A 162 -4.71 -32.74 -1.24
CA SER A 162 -5.08 -33.77 -0.28
C SER A 162 -3.82 -34.51 0.11
N LYS A 163 -3.62 -34.64 1.42
CA LYS A 163 -2.46 -35.21 2.10
C LYS A 163 -2.08 -36.60 1.58
#